data_AF-A0A255TWC0-F1
#
_entry.id   AF-A0A255TWC0-F1
#
_cell.length_a   1.000
_cell.length_b   1.000
_cell.length_c   1.000
_cell.angle_alpha   90.00
_cell.angle_beta   90.00
_cell.angle_gamma   90.00
#
_symmetry.space_group_name_H-M   'P 1'
#
loop_
_entity.id
_entity.type
_entity.pdbx_description
1 polymer ?
#
loop_
_entity_poly.entity_id
_entity_poly.type
_entity_poly.pdbx_seq_one_letter_code
_entity_poly.pdbx_strand_id
1 'polypeptide(L)'
;MRYIDKFGHHKEALEKNILYLKSIYSRNITSPDPSPADGKRSYKSFKRFKRQWLPLLFEEQSDYGASRCCYCMRKLGNQTSVEHIIPKSLSGVEGQSQYVYYSSFASAIRDHIIMADLFAQKTFTSVDEIDNEYRMPHTTGLSNLVLSCDGKGVFGSDGCCCNNKRKDDKIMPIMIMEQANTDVKYDPNGIMTISCDDGSLKMITDELNSDTLKEIRSVWYHLSKINKDISNALSMPMKERIEWFKAAYNTSNFSTLKEDVRRYSGFGEKANADTY
;
A
#
# COMPACT_ATOMS: atom_id res chain seq x y z
N MET A 1 2.85 2.74 -8.29
CA MET A 1 3.40 1.88 -7.27
C MET A 1 4.87 2.22 -7.12
N ARG A 2 5.34 2.17 -5.89
CA ARG A 2 6.72 2.40 -5.50
C ARG A 2 7.09 1.30 -4.53
N TYR A 3 8.38 0.96 -4.46
CA TYR A 3 8.89 0.06 -3.44
C TYR A 3 8.61 0.60 -2.03
N ILE A 4 8.05 -0.26 -1.18
CA ILE A 4 7.81 -0.03 0.24
C ILE A 4 8.85 -0.86 1.00
N ASP A 5 9.77 -0.18 1.67
CA ASP A 5 10.80 -0.83 2.48
C ASP A 5 10.18 -1.44 3.74
N LYS A 6 10.35 -2.76 3.88
CA LYS A 6 9.87 -3.55 5.03
C LYS A 6 10.99 -3.94 6.01
N PHE A 7 12.22 -3.47 5.76
CA PHE A 7 13.37 -3.67 6.63
C PHE A 7 13.61 -2.46 7.54
N GLY A 8 13.46 -1.24 7.04
CA GLY A 8 13.76 -0.01 7.79
C GLY A 8 13.12 0.08 9.17
N HIS A 9 11.84 -0.32 9.30
CA HIS A 9 11.12 -0.32 10.58
C HIS A 9 10.92 -1.73 11.17
N HIS A 10 11.64 -2.75 10.68
CA HIS A 10 11.39 -4.15 11.07
C HIS A 10 11.54 -4.37 12.57
N LYS A 11 12.56 -3.79 13.21
CA LYS A 11 12.79 -3.95 14.66
C LYS A 11 11.59 -3.45 15.48
N GLU A 12 11.12 -2.24 15.19
CA GLU A 12 9.98 -1.64 15.90
C GLU A 12 8.67 -2.39 15.62
N ALA A 13 8.51 -2.86 14.38
CA ALA A 13 7.41 -3.71 13.98
C ALA A 13 7.40 -5.03 14.77
N LEU A 14 8.56 -5.68 14.86
CA LEU A 14 8.76 -6.94 15.55
C LEU A 14 8.43 -6.81 17.05
N GLU A 15 8.94 -5.77 17.71
CA GLU A 15 8.63 -5.49 19.12
C GLU A 15 7.10 -5.38 19.36
N LYS A 16 6.38 -4.70 18.46
CA LYS A 16 4.91 -4.59 18.56
C LYS A 16 4.22 -5.94 18.33
N ASN A 17 4.71 -6.76 17.40
CA ASN A 17 4.18 -8.09 17.17
C ASN A 17 4.43 -9.04 18.35
N ILE A 18 5.65 -9.03 18.91
CA ILE A 18 6.01 -9.83 20.10
C ILE A 18 5.12 -9.46 21.28
N LEU A 19 4.93 -8.16 21.55
CA LEU A 19 4.02 -7.69 22.60
C LEU A 19 2.59 -8.21 22.40
N TYR A 20 2.11 -8.22 21.16
CA TYR A 20 0.80 -8.80 20.83
C TYR A 20 0.76 -10.31 21.11
N LEU A 21 1.75 -11.06 20.63
CA LEU A 21 1.82 -12.50 20.85
C LEU A 21 1.88 -12.82 22.35
N LYS A 22 2.77 -12.17 23.11
CA LYS A 22 2.82 -12.33 24.57
C LYS A 22 1.46 -12.10 25.23
N SER A 23 0.69 -11.12 24.76
CA SER A 23 -0.64 -10.87 25.32
C SER A 23 -1.64 -12.00 25.11
N ILE A 24 -1.66 -12.64 23.93
CA ILE A 24 -2.62 -13.71 23.62
C ILE A 24 -2.19 -15.06 24.22
N TYR A 25 -0.89 -15.25 24.45
CA TYR A 25 -0.31 -16.42 25.13
C TYR A 25 -0.28 -16.27 26.67
N SER A 26 -0.42 -15.05 27.21
CA SER A 26 -0.29 -14.78 28.65
C SER A 26 -1.25 -15.56 29.55
N ARG A 27 -2.47 -15.84 29.06
CA ARG A 27 -3.49 -16.56 29.84
C ARG A 27 -3.27 -18.06 29.82
N ASN A 28 -2.86 -18.59 28.66
CA ASN A 28 -2.62 -20.00 28.47
C ASN A 28 -1.58 -20.19 27.36
N ILE A 29 -0.37 -20.59 27.75
CA ILE A 29 0.77 -20.74 26.85
C ILE A 29 0.56 -21.85 25.82
N THR A 30 -0.24 -22.88 26.12
CA THR A 30 -0.52 -24.00 25.22
C THR A 30 -1.80 -23.81 24.41
N SER A 31 -2.61 -22.81 24.75
CA SER A 31 -3.88 -22.51 24.07
C SER A 31 -4.12 -21.00 24.02
N PRO A 32 -3.37 -20.26 23.18
CA PRO A 32 -3.52 -18.82 23.05
C PRO A 32 -4.93 -18.43 22.57
N ASP A 33 -5.45 -17.32 23.09
CA ASP A 33 -6.77 -16.79 22.69
C ASP A 33 -6.67 -15.33 22.21
N PRO A 34 -6.95 -15.05 20.92
CA PRO A 34 -7.22 -16.02 19.85
C PRO A 34 -5.98 -16.81 19.42
N SER A 35 -6.19 -18.01 18.88
CA SER A 35 -5.11 -18.76 18.24
C SER A 35 -4.55 -18.00 17.04
N PRO A 36 -3.21 -17.97 16.83
CA PRO A 36 -2.61 -17.42 15.61
C PRO A 36 -3.18 -18.03 14.32
N ALA A 37 -3.56 -19.31 14.35
CA ALA A 37 -4.13 -20.02 13.20
C ALA A 37 -5.55 -19.54 12.85
N ASP A 38 -6.29 -18.92 13.78
CA ASP A 38 -7.58 -18.28 13.47
C ASP A 38 -7.33 -16.88 12.88
N GLY A 39 -7.07 -16.82 11.57
CA GLY A 39 -6.71 -15.57 10.90
C GLY A 39 -7.75 -14.45 11.09
N LYS A 40 -9.04 -14.77 11.22
CA LYS A 40 -10.10 -13.78 11.43
C LYS A 40 -10.10 -13.23 12.85
N ARG A 41 -10.08 -14.09 13.87
CA ARG A 41 -10.08 -13.66 15.28
C ARG A 41 -8.73 -13.06 15.66
N SER A 42 -7.63 -13.65 15.21
CA SER A 42 -6.26 -13.16 15.42
C SER A 42 -6.11 -11.75 14.88
N TYR A 43 -6.38 -11.51 13.59
CA TYR A 43 -6.26 -10.17 13.03
C TYR A 43 -7.23 -9.16 13.68
N LYS A 44 -8.47 -9.57 13.98
CA LYS A 44 -9.42 -8.69 14.69
C LYS A 44 -8.91 -8.30 16.08
N SER A 45 -8.30 -9.24 16.80
CA SER A 45 -7.67 -8.99 18.09
C SER A 45 -6.44 -8.09 17.93
N PHE A 46 -5.56 -8.38 16.96
CA PHE A 46 -4.38 -7.57 16.65
C PHE A 46 -4.73 -6.10 16.32
N LYS A 47 -5.76 -5.85 15.49
CA LYS A 47 -6.25 -4.48 15.22
C LYS A 47 -6.68 -3.75 16.49
N ARG A 48 -7.21 -4.47 17.49
CA ARG A 48 -7.64 -3.91 18.78
C ARG A 48 -6.50 -3.75 19.76
N PHE A 49 -5.55 -4.68 19.75
CA PHE A 49 -4.48 -4.79 20.73
C PHE A 49 -3.63 -3.52 20.78
N LYS A 50 -3.51 -2.79 19.66
CA LYS A 50 -3.23 -1.34 19.62
C LYS A 50 -3.27 -0.84 18.18
N ARG A 51 -3.79 0.37 17.95
CA ARG A 51 -3.58 1.13 16.69
C ARG A 51 -2.12 1.61 16.51
N GLN A 52 -1.21 1.27 17.42
CA GLN A 52 0.16 1.79 17.49
C GLN A 52 1.11 1.27 16.39
N TRP A 53 0.73 0.24 15.64
CA TRP A 53 1.47 -0.19 14.45
C TRP A 53 1.09 0.62 13.21
N LEU A 54 -0.08 1.25 13.20
CA LEU A 54 -0.56 1.99 12.04
C LEU A 54 0.39 3.14 11.65
N PRO A 55 0.94 3.93 12.60
CA PRO A 55 1.97 4.93 12.27
C PRO A 55 3.17 4.36 11.52
N LEU A 56 3.65 3.17 11.89
CA LEU A 56 4.77 2.54 11.17
C LEU A 56 4.43 2.28 9.70
N LEU A 57 3.22 1.78 9.41
CA LEU A 57 2.82 1.58 8.01
C LEU A 57 2.65 2.90 7.24
N PHE A 58 2.28 3.99 7.92
CA PHE A 58 2.25 5.32 7.32
C PHE A 58 3.67 5.81 7.02
N GLU A 59 4.62 5.59 7.93
CA GLU A 59 6.03 5.95 7.78
C GLU A 59 6.71 5.15 6.66
N GLU A 60 6.53 3.83 6.61
CA GLU A 60 7.04 2.94 5.54
C GLU A 60 6.56 3.37 4.14
N GLN A 61 5.39 4.02 4.06
CA GLN A 61 4.79 4.48 2.81
C GLN A 61 4.86 6.00 2.63
N SER A 62 5.63 6.70 3.46
CA SER A 62 5.81 8.15 3.41
C SER A 62 6.74 8.55 2.27
N ASP A 63 6.30 9.47 1.44
CA ASP A 63 7.08 9.99 0.33
C ASP A 63 6.72 11.47 0.05
N TYR A 64 7.75 12.30 -0.10
CA TYR A 64 7.60 13.77 -0.25
C TYR A 64 6.65 14.39 0.79
N GLY A 65 6.81 14.01 2.06
CA GLY A 65 6.05 14.59 3.18
C GLY A 65 4.61 14.07 3.35
N ALA A 66 4.21 13.02 2.64
CA ALA A 66 2.92 12.37 2.89
C ALA A 66 2.93 10.88 2.54
N SER A 67 2.18 10.08 3.29
CA SER A 67 2.00 8.67 3.00
C SER A 67 1.14 8.42 1.78
N ARG A 68 1.50 7.44 0.97
CA ARG A 68 0.86 7.14 -0.32
C ARG A 68 0.26 5.74 -0.34
N CYS A 69 -0.86 5.58 -1.06
CA CYS A 69 -1.50 4.28 -1.30
C CYS A 69 -0.53 3.35 -2.03
N CYS A 70 -0.41 2.10 -1.57
CA CYS A 70 0.50 1.11 -2.13
C CYS A 70 0.25 0.80 -3.62
N TYR A 71 -0.98 1.01 -4.11
CA TYR A 71 -1.35 0.77 -5.51
C TYR A 71 -1.30 2.06 -6.36
N CYS A 72 -2.16 3.03 -6.05
CA CYS A 72 -2.41 4.19 -6.91
C CYS A 72 -1.54 5.41 -6.58
N MET A 73 -0.70 5.35 -5.55
CA MET A 73 0.14 6.47 -5.07
C MET A 73 -0.64 7.72 -4.59
N ARG A 74 -1.96 7.64 -4.46
CA ARG A 74 -2.77 8.74 -3.88
C ARG A 74 -2.35 9.01 -2.45
N LYS A 75 -2.35 10.28 -2.03
CA LYS A 75 -2.18 10.68 -0.63
C LYS A 75 -3.15 9.93 0.28
N LEU A 76 -2.64 9.32 1.34
CA LEU A 76 -3.41 8.69 2.38
C LEU A 76 -3.80 9.72 3.46
N GLY A 77 -4.97 9.51 4.04
CA GLY A 77 -5.52 10.32 5.13
C GLY A 77 -6.44 9.47 6.00
N ASN A 78 -7.56 10.05 6.44
CA ASN A 78 -8.52 9.34 7.29
C ASN A 78 -9.21 8.14 6.60
N GLN A 79 -9.25 8.14 5.26
CA GLN A 79 -9.88 7.12 4.42
C GLN A 79 -8.85 6.11 3.90
N THR A 80 -8.35 5.29 4.83
CA THR A 80 -7.27 4.32 4.57
C THR A 80 -7.67 2.93 5.06
N SER A 81 -7.32 1.93 4.28
CA SER A 81 -7.49 0.50 4.57
C SER A 81 -6.14 -0.18 4.72
N VAL A 82 -6.14 -1.34 5.36
CA VAL A 82 -4.94 -2.16 5.57
C VAL A 82 -5.14 -3.44 4.79
N GLU A 83 -4.22 -3.70 3.87
CA GLU A 83 -4.18 -4.89 3.03
C GLU A 83 -3.18 -5.89 3.57
N HIS A 84 -3.46 -7.16 3.31
CA HIS A 84 -2.52 -8.25 3.51
C HIS A 84 -1.85 -8.60 2.17
N ILE A 85 -0.52 -8.72 2.17
CA ILE A 85 0.23 -9.12 0.96
C ILE A 85 0.01 -10.61 0.72
N ILE A 86 0.30 -11.47 1.70
CA ILE A 86 -0.18 -12.86 1.78
C ILE A 86 -1.59 -12.82 2.38
N PRO A 87 -2.65 -13.25 1.68
CA PRO A 87 -4.02 -13.22 2.18
C PRO A 87 -4.16 -13.95 3.52
N LYS A 88 -4.86 -13.33 4.46
CA LYS A 88 -5.04 -13.82 5.85
C LYS A 88 -5.82 -15.15 5.98
N SER A 89 -6.53 -15.55 4.93
CA SER A 89 -7.32 -16.79 4.88
C SER A 89 -6.49 -18.00 4.48
N LEU A 90 -5.27 -17.79 3.96
CA LEU A 90 -4.40 -18.87 3.52
C LEU A 90 -3.90 -19.68 4.71
N SER A 91 -4.00 -21.00 4.56
CA SER A 91 -3.56 -22.00 5.55
C SER A 91 -3.36 -23.35 4.87
N GLY A 92 -2.72 -24.28 5.56
CA GLY A 92 -2.45 -25.63 5.07
C GLY A 92 -1.62 -25.63 3.78
N VAL A 93 -1.58 -26.79 3.11
CA VAL A 93 -0.70 -27.07 1.97
C VAL A 93 -0.77 -25.99 0.89
N GLU A 94 -1.97 -25.48 0.59
CA GLU A 94 -2.16 -24.39 -0.36
C GLU A 94 -1.51 -23.09 0.12
N GLY A 95 -1.76 -22.71 1.38
CA GLY A 95 -1.15 -21.53 1.98
C GLY A 95 0.37 -21.58 2.00
N GLN A 96 0.97 -22.76 2.26
CA GLN A 96 2.41 -22.93 2.17
C GLN A 96 2.95 -22.83 0.73
N SER A 97 2.25 -23.38 -0.26
CA SER A 97 2.61 -23.23 -1.68
C SER A 97 2.58 -21.75 -2.11
N GLN A 98 1.55 -21.02 -1.71
CA GLN A 98 1.47 -19.58 -1.97
C GLN A 98 2.52 -18.79 -1.19
N TYR A 99 2.84 -19.14 0.06
CA TYR A 99 3.93 -18.52 0.81
C TYR A 99 5.26 -18.62 0.06
N VAL A 100 5.58 -19.79 -0.49
CA VAL A 100 6.79 -19.98 -1.32
C VAL A 100 6.82 -18.98 -2.47
N TYR A 101 5.68 -18.82 -3.17
CA TYR A 101 5.53 -17.82 -4.23
C TYR A 101 5.81 -16.39 -3.75
N TYR A 102 5.16 -15.91 -2.68
CA TYR A 102 5.40 -14.54 -2.20
C TYR A 102 6.85 -14.33 -1.73
N SER A 103 7.41 -15.34 -1.04
CA SER A 103 8.77 -15.30 -0.51
C SER A 103 9.87 -15.34 -1.59
N SER A 104 9.56 -15.85 -2.79
CA SER A 104 10.49 -15.84 -3.93
C SER A 104 10.63 -14.45 -4.57
N PHE A 105 9.61 -13.59 -4.43
CA PHE A 105 9.63 -12.23 -4.96
C PHE A 105 10.06 -11.18 -3.94
N ALA A 106 9.75 -11.40 -2.66
CA ALA A 106 9.99 -10.41 -1.61
C ALA A 106 10.79 -11.00 -0.44
N SER A 107 12.03 -10.53 -0.29
CA SER A 107 12.95 -10.89 0.79
C SER A 107 12.34 -10.68 2.18
N ALA A 108 11.69 -9.54 2.39
CA ALA A 108 11.04 -9.22 3.67
C ALA A 108 9.96 -10.24 4.08
N ILE A 109 9.24 -10.84 3.12
CA ILE A 109 8.27 -11.89 3.42
C ILE A 109 8.99 -13.16 3.87
N ARG A 110 10.02 -13.57 3.13
CA ARG A 110 10.83 -14.76 3.48
C ARG A 110 11.46 -14.63 4.88
N ASP A 111 11.96 -13.45 5.19
CA ASP A 111 12.82 -13.23 6.35
C ASP A 111 12.02 -12.91 7.62
N HIS A 112 10.86 -12.24 7.50
CA HIS A 112 10.10 -11.73 8.66
C HIS A 112 8.75 -12.41 8.88
N ILE A 113 8.24 -13.20 7.93
CA ILE A 113 6.89 -13.76 7.98
C ILE A 113 6.92 -15.29 8.01
N ILE A 114 5.95 -15.87 8.71
CA ILE A 114 5.68 -17.31 8.73
C ILE A 114 4.17 -17.55 8.62
N MET A 115 3.77 -18.64 7.98
CA MET A 115 2.36 -19.02 7.91
C MET A 115 1.79 -19.25 9.32
N ALA A 116 0.56 -18.79 9.55
CA ALA A 116 0.04 -18.62 10.91
C ALA A 116 -0.33 -19.96 11.58
N ASP A 117 -0.75 -20.92 10.77
CA ASP A 117 -0.94 -22.32 11.13
C ASP A 117 0.37 -23.02 11.50
N LEU A 118 1.47 -22.73 10.80
CA LEU A 118 2.81 -23.22 11.16
C LEU A 118 3.32 -22.57 12.46
N PHE A 119 3.10 -21.26 12.63
CA PHE A 119 3.44 -20.59 13.88
C PHE A 119 2.66 -21.18 15.07
N ALA A 120 1.37 -21.49 14.89
CA ALA A 120 0.54 -22.06 15.95
C ALA A 120 0.95 -23.48 16.38
N GLN A 121 1.77 -24.19 15.59
CA GLN A 121 2.34 -25.50 15.96
C GLN A 121 3.56 -25.37 16.88
N LYS A 122 4.11 -24.16 17.05
CA LYS A 122 5.22 -23.92 17.96
C LYS A 122 4.78 -24.12 19.41
N THR A 123 5.61 -24.82 20.17
CA THR A 123 5.43 -25.00 21.61
C THR A 123 6.34 -24.04 22.35
N PHE A 124 5.75 -23.22 23.21
CA PHE A 124 6.48 -22.36 24.13
C PHE A 124 6.34 -22.92 25.55
N THR A 125 7.43 -23.00 26.30
CA THR A 125 7.41 -23.39 27.72
C THR A 125 7.07 -22.20 28.62
N SER A 126 7.38 -20.99 28.16
CA SER A 126 7.07 -19.73 28.85
C SER A 126 6.77 -18.62 27.86
N VAL A 127 6.08 -17.57 28.32
CA VAL A 127 5.75 -16.39 27.50
C VAL A 127 7.02 -15.66 27.04
N ASP A 128 8.10 -15.71 27.81
CA ASP A 128 9.35 -15.00 27.48
C ASP A 128 10.11 -15.63 26.31
N GLU A 129 9.89 -16.92 26.02
CA GLU A 129 10.47 -17.55 24.82
C GLU A 129 9.99 -16.90 23.52
N ILE A 130 8.84 -16.22 23.53
CA ILE A 130 8.31 -15.47 22.39
C ILE A 130 9.24 -14.32 21.98
N ASP A 131 10.09 -13.80 22.88
CA ASP A 131 11.07 -12.75 22.52
C ASP A 131 12.11 -13.23 21.50
N ASN A 132 12.33 -14.55 21.39
CA ASN A 132 13.28 -15.14 20.46
C ASN A 132 12.68 -15.34 19.05
N GLU A 133 11.42 -14.98 18.85
CA GLU A 133 10.73 -15.12 17.59
C GLU A 133 11.10 -13.97 16.64
N TYR A 134 11.73 -14.32 15.51
CA TYR A 134 12.07 -13.36 14.45
C TYR A 134 11.05 -13.31 13.32
N ARG A 135 10.20 -14.34 13.18
CA ARG A 135 9.18 -14.41 12.12
C ARG A 135 7.79 -14.41 12.70
N MET A 136 6.98 -13.47 12.24
CA MET A 136 5.63 -13.23 12.77
C MET A 136 4.57 -13.91 11.90
N PRO A 137 3.45 -14.38 12.50
CA PRO A 137 2.34 -14.95 11.74
C PRO A 137 1.87 -14.00 10.64
N HIS A 138 1.74 -14.45 9.40
CA HIS A 138 1.36 -13.61 8.25
C HIS A 138 0.04 -12.83 8.46
N THR A 139 -0.85 -13.33 9.32
CA THR A 139 -2.12 -12.67 9.66
C THR A 139 -1.92 -11.37 10.45
N THR A 140 -0.80 -11.23 11.17
CA THR A 140 -0.55 -10.11 12.10
C THR A 140 0.83 -9.45 11.93
N GLY A 141 1.79 -10.09 11.26
CA GLY A 141 3.11 -9.55 11.01
C GLY A 141 3.07 -8.30 10.14
N LEU A 142 3.61 -7.18 10.63
CA LEU A 142 3.54 -5.89 9.93
C LEU A 142 4.21 -5.92 8.56
N SER A 143 5.27 -6.71 8.36
CA SER A 143 5.92 -6.86 7.05
C SER A 143 5.00 -7.46 5.98
N ASN A 144 3.88 -8.09 6.37
CA ASN A 144 2.83 -8.57 5.48
C ASN A 144 1.67 -7.57 5.28
N LEU A 145 1.73 -6.39 5.92
CA LEU A 145 0.66 -5.38 5.89
C LEU A 145 1.08 -4.15 5.10
N VAL A 146 0.18 -3.59 4.30
CA VAL A 146 0.37 -2.31 3.59
C VAL A 146 -0.90 -1.47 3.67
N LEU A 147 -0.77 -0.16 3.44
CA LEU A 147 -1.90 0.76 3.40
C LEU A 147 -2.35 1.02 1.97
N SER A 148 -3.65 0.89 1.76
CA SER A 148 -4.34 1.26 0.52
C SER A 148 -5.34 2.37 0.81
N CYS A 149 -5.71 3.16 -0.21
CA CYS A 149 -6.89 4.01 -0.10
C CYS A 149 -8.15 3.14 -0.01
N ASP A 150 -9.20 3.62 0.66
CA ASP A 150 -10.50 2.93 0.72
C ASP A 150 -11.32 3.03 -0.59
N GLY A 151 -10.73 3.67 -1.61
CA GLY A 151 -11.32 3.86 -2.92
C GLY A 151 -12.42 4.90 -2.96
N LYS A 152 -12.74 5.61 -1.87
CA LYS A 152 -13.77 6.65 -1.97
C LYS A 152 -13.22 7.87 -2.74
N GLY A 153 -13.96 8.28 -3.77
CA GLY A 153 -13.63 9.48 -4.53
C GLY A 153 -13.80 10.71 -3.66
N VAL A 154 -13.06 11.79 -3.97
CA VAL A 154 -13.26 13.11 -3.31
C VAL A 154 -14.68 13.64 -3.59
N PHE A 155 -15.31 13.20 -4.69
CA PHE A 155 -16.59 13.68 -5.18
C PHE A 155 -17.80 12.80 -4.81
N GLY A 156 -17.66 11.84 -3.89
CA GLY A 156 -18.76 10.95 -3.52
C GLY A 156 -19.18 9.95 -4.60
N SER A 157 -18.54 9.97 -5.77
CA SER A 157 -18.59 8.87 -6.74
C SER A 157 -17.67 7.74 -6.29
N ASP A 158 -17.98 6.52 -6.74
CA ASP A 158 -17.16 5.32 -6.60
C ASP A 158 -15.74 5.61 -7.15
N GLY A 159 -14.84 6.06 -6.27
CA GLY A 159 -13.48 6.40 -6.64
C GLY A 159 -12.64 5.13 -6.81
N CYS A 160 -11.44 5.30 -7.38
CA CYS A 160 -10.35 4.30 -7.51
C CYS A 160 -10.58 3.05 -6.65
N CYS A 161 -11.23 2.05 -7.24
CA CYS A 161 -11.59 0.77 -6.62
C CYS A 161 -10.37 -0.12 -6.36
N CYS A 162 -9.21 0.48 -6.09
CA CYS A 162 -7.90 -0.12 -5.90
C CYS A 162 -7.83 -1.04 -4.65
N ASN A 163 -8.97 -1.37 -4.05
CA ASN A 163 -9.15 -2.08 -2.81
C ASN A 163 -10.25 -3.15 -2.92
N ASN A 164 -10.09 -4.28 -2.21
CA ASN A 164 -11.07 -5.32 -1.93
C ASN A 164 -11.58 -6.19 -3.10
N LYS A 165 -11.20 -5.94 -4.36
CA LYS A 165 -11.59 -6.84 -5.46
C LYS A 165 -10.82 -8.16 -5.45
N ARG A 166 -9.54 -8.10 -5.11
CA ARG A 166 -8.65 -9.26 -5.02
C ARG A 166 -9.15 -10.36 -4.09
N LYS A 167 -9.76 -9.99 -2.96
CA LYS A 167 -10.07 -10.93 -1.86
C LYS A 167 -8.82 -11.76 -1.52
N ASP A 168 -8.84 -13.05 -1.84
CA ASP A 168 -7.79 -14.02 -1.55
C ASP A 168 -6.99 -14.43 -2.79
N ASP A 169 -7.24 -13.77 -3.93
CA ASP A 169 -6.54 -14.05 -5.17
C ASP A 169 -5.05 -13.77 -5.02
N LYS A 170 -4.24 -14.66 -5.59
CA LYS A 170 -2.79 -14.53 -5.60
C LYS A 170 -2.39 -13.38 -6.53
N ILE A 171 -1.62 -12.42 -6.00
CA ILE A 171 -1.01 -11.35 -6.81
C ILE A 171 0.48 -11.27 -6.50
N MET A 172 1.29 -10.97 -7.51
CA MET A 172 2.69 -10.64 -7.29
C MET A 172 2.80 -9.45 -6.32
N PRO A 173 3.69 -9.52 -5.30
CA PRO A 173 3.79 -8.48 -4.27
C PRO A 173 4.63 -7.27 -4.75
N ILE A 174 4.31 -6.72 -5.92
CA ILE A 174 5.14 -5.72 -6.62
C ILE A 174 5.46 -4.51 -5.75
N MET A 175 4.58 -4.09 -4.84
CA MET A 175 4.82 -2.95 -3.96
C MET A 175 5.92 -3.16 -2.90
N ILE A 176 6.33 -4.40 -2.64
CA ILE A 176 7.45 -4.72 -1.72
C ILE A 176 8.61 -5.46 -2.43
N MET A 177 8.63 -5.43 -3.75
CA MET A 177 9.75 -5.92 -4.56
C MET A 177 10.76 -4.78 -4.74
N GLU A 178 12.04 -5.00 -4.44
CA GLU A 178 13.08 -3.96 -4.49
C GLU A 178 13.17 -3.27 -5.87
N GLN A 179 12.89 -4.04 -6.93
CA GLN A 179 12.85 -3.61 -8.32
C GLN A 179 11.54 -2.93 -8.75
N ALA A 180 10.58 -2.70 -7.84
CA ALA A 180 9.31 -2.05 -8.18
C ALA A 180 9.49 -0.70 -8.88
N ASN A 181 10.51 0.07 -8.47
CA ASN A 181 10.78 1.39 -9.02
C ASN A 181 11.28 1.34 -10.48
N THR A 182 11.82 0.20 -10.92
CA THR A 182 12.27 0.01 -12.30
C THR A 182 11.25 -0.74 -13.15
N ASP A 183 10.50 -1.67 -12.55
CA ASP A 183 9.53 -2.50 -13.26
C ASP A 183 8.17 -1.83 -13.48
N VAL A 184 7.78 -0.90 -12.59
CA VAL A 184 6.54 -0.14 -12.73
C VAL A 184 6.82 1.13 -13.52
N LYS A 185 6.22 1.22 -14.71
CA LYS A 185 6.39 2.36 -15.63
C LYS A 185 5.09 3.09 -15.88
N TYR A 186 5.23 4.39 -16.15
CA TYR A 186 4.15 5.32 -16.43
C TYR A 186 4.40 6.02 -17.75
N ASP A 187 3.50 5.79 -18.71
CA ASP A 187 3.59 6.38 -20.04
C ASP A 187 3.00 7.81 -20.08
N PRO A 188 3.31 8.61 -21.12
CA PRO A 188 2.76 9.97 -21.27
C PRO A 188 1.22 10.02 -21.30
N ASN A 189 0.59 8.97 -21.83
CA ASN A 189 -0.87 8.84 -21.85
C ASN A 189 -1.46 8.34 -20.50
N GLY A 190 -0.60 8.19 -19.48
CA GLY A 190 -0.96 7.74 -18.16
C GLY A 190 -1.19 6.24 -18.02
N ILE A 191 -0.87 5.41 -19.01
CA ILE A 191 -0.93 3.94 -18.87
C ILE A 191 0.17 3.48 -17.90
N MET A 192 -0.18 2.52 -17.03
CA MET A 192 0.75 1.78 -16.18
C MET A 192 1.13 0.48 -16.87
N THR A 193 2.40 0.15 -16.86
CA THR A 193 2.89 -1.18 -17.26
C THR A 193 3.81 -1.74 -16.18
N ILE A 194 3.79 -3.05 -16.00
CA ILE A 194 4.67 -3.77 -15.07
C ILE A 194 5.44 -4.80 -15.89
N SER A 195 6.75 -4.61 -16.07
CA SER A 195 7.55 -5.45 -16.98
C SER A 195 7.75 -6.88 -16.48
N CYS A 196 7.69 -7.11 -15.17
CA CYS A 196 7.92 -8.40 -14.54
C CYS A 196 6.62 -9.19 -14.25
N ASP A 197 5.48 -8.82 -14.86
CA ASP A 197 4.20 -9.49 -14.60
C ASP A 197 4.21 -10.97 -15.02
N ASP A 198 3.88 -11.85 -14.08
CA ASP A 198 3.74 -13.30 -14.29
C ASP A 198 2.30 -13.71 -14.66
N GLY A 199 1.44 -12.72 -14.90
CA GLY A 199 0.01 -12.87 -15.20
C GLY A 199 -0.89 -12.69 -13.99
N SER A 200 -0.35 -12.69 -12.76
CA SER A 200 -1.15 -12.49 -11.54
C SER A 200 -1.58 -11.04 -11.31
N LEU A 201 -0.97 -10.08 -12.01
CA LEU A 201 -1.27 -8.65 -11.84
C LEU A 201 -2.34 -8.13 -12.79
N LYS A 202 -2.92 -8.98 -13.66
CA LYS A 202 -3.87 -8.52 -14.68
C LYS A 202 -5.05 -7.73 -14.09
N MET A 203 -5.72 -8.28 -13.08
CA MET A 203 -6.89 -7.64 -12.48
C MET A 203 -6.54 -6.28 -11.86
N ILE A 204 -5.43 -6.20 -11.10
CA ILE A 204 -5.02 -4.94 -10.46
C ILE A 204 -4.52 -3.92 -11.49
N THR A 205 -3.86 -4.39 -12.56
CA THR A 205 -3.37 -3.52 -13.64
C THR A 205 -4.51 -2.93 -14.46
N ASP A 206 -5.53 -3.74 -14.80
CA ASP A 206 -6.72 -3.27 -15.50
C ASP A 206 -7.44 -2.17 -14.69
N GLU A 207 -7.55 -2.36 -13.38
CA GLU A 207 -8.15 -1.39 -12.45
C GLU A 207 -7.32 -0.11 -12.30
N LEU A 208 -6.00 -0.26 -12.13
CA LEU A 208 -5.11 0.88 -12.04
C LEU A 208 -5.05 1.66 -13.36
N ASN A 209 -5.38 1.02 -14.49
CA ASN A 209 -5.55 1.63 -15.81
C ASN A 209 -6.98 2.07 -16.14
N SER A 210 -7.83 2.28 -15.13
CA SER A 210 -9.10 3.00 -15.28
C SER A 210 -8.89 4.41 -15.84
N ASP A 211 -9.91 4.95 -16.53
CA ASP A 211 -9.81 6.23 -17.23
C ASP A 211 -9.39 7.38 -16.32
N THR A 212 -9.99 7.49 -15.13
CA THR A 212 -9.63 8.52 -14.16
C THR A 212 -8.17 8.43 -13.71
N LEU A 213 -7.65 7.22 -13.46
CA LEU A 213 -6.26 7.06 -13.03
C LEU A 213 -5.27 7.29 -14.17
N LYS A 214 -5.61 6.92 -15.41
CA LYS A 214 -4.79 7.26 -16.58
C LYS A 214 -4.73 8.78 -16.76
N GLU A 215 -5.87 9.45 -16.65
CA GLU A 215 -5.93 10.91 -16.80
C GLU A 215 -5.04 11.63 -15.77
N ILE A 216 -5.18 11.30 -14.48
CA ILE A 216 -4.35 11.85 -13.39
C ILE A 216 -2.87 11.61 -13.68
N ARG A 217 -2.50 10.38 -14.05
CA ARG A 217 -1.10 10.00 -14.27
C ARG A 217 -0.50 10.65 -15.51
N SER A 218 -1.30 10.87 -16.56
CA SER A 218 -0.88 11.64 -17.73
C SER A 218 -0.53 13.07 -17.34
N VAL A 219 -1.39 13.74 -16.56
CA VAL A 219 -1.11 15.08 -16.04
C VAL A 219 0.16 15.10 -15.20
N TRP A 220 0.30 14.17 -14.26
CA TRP A 220 1.51 14.05 -13.43
C TRP A 220 2.77 13.80 -14.27
N TYR A 221 2.69 12.95 -15.29
CA TYR A 221 3.80 12.70 -16.21
C TYR A 221 4.28 14.00 -16.85
N HIS A 222 3.38 14.76 -17.47
CA HIS A 222 3.74 16.01 -18.15
C HIS A 222 4.29 17.06 -17.18
N LEU A 223 3.63 17.25 -16.03
CA LEU A 223 4.08 18.20 -15.01
C LEU A 223 5.47 17.85 -14.46
N SER A 224 5.76 16.56 -14.27
CA SER A 224 7.06 16.08 -13.76
C SER A 224 8.24 16.35 -14.69
N LYS A 225 7.99 16.64 -15.98
CA LYS A 225 9.05 17.00 -16.94
C LYS A 225 9.50 18.44 -16.82
N ILE A 226 8.78 19.26 -16.06
CA ILE A 226 9.12 20.66 -15.82
C ILE A 226 9.87 20.76 -14.49
N ASN A 227 11.09 21.30 -14.53
CA ASN A 227 11.83 21.61 -13.32
C ASN A 227 11.15 22.78 -12.59
N LYS A 228 10.37 22.47 -11.55
CA LYS A 228 9.62 23.43 -10.75
C LYS A 228 9.68 23.02 -9.29
N ASP A 229 9.91 23.98 -8.41
CA ASP A 229 9.72 23.76 -6.98
C ASP A 229 8.23 23.56 -6.69
N ILE A 230 7.88 22.38 -6.20
CA ILE A 230 6.51 21.98 -5.88
C ILE A 230 6.25 21.96 -4.37
N SER A 231 7.17 22.45 -3.55
CA SER A 231 7.04 22.48 -2.08
C SER A 231 5.80 23.24 -1.62
N ASN A 232 5.34 24.21 -2.42
CA ASN A 232 4.14 25.01 -2.19
C ASN A 232 2.97 24.62 -3.12
N ALA A 233 2.98 23.45 -3.78
CA ALA A 233 1.96 23.08 -4.78
C ALA A 233 0.51 23.26 -4.31
N LEU A 234 0.25 22.99 -3.02
CA LEU A 234 -1.08 23.12 -2.41
C LEU A 234 -1.55 24.57 -2.28
N SER A 235 -0.63 25.51 -2.03
CA SER A 235 -0.89 26.94 -1.90
C SER A 235 -0.50 27.74 -3.16
N MET A 236 -0.07 27.06 -4.22
CA MET A 236 0.40 27.68 -5.45
C MET A 236 -0.71 28.49 -6.10
N PRO A 237 -0.48 29.79 -6.40
CA PRO A 237 -1.48 30.64 -7.04
C PRO A 237 -1.95 30.06 -8.37
N MET A 238 -3.25 30.19 -8.67
CA MET A 238 -3.83 29.63 -9.90
C MET A 238 -3.11 30.10 -11.18
N LYS A 239 -2.69 31.37 -11.22
CA LYS A 239 -1.90 31.90 -12.35
C LYS A 239 -0.60 31.13 -12.55
N GLU A 240 0.10 30.81 -11.47
CA GLU A 240 1.35 30.06 -11.51
C GLU A 240 1.12 28.60 -11.92
N ARG A 241 0.02 27.97 -11.45
CA ARG A 241 -0.39 26.64 -11.92
C ARG A 241 -0.70 26.63 -13.40
N ILE A 242 -1.41 27.63 -13.92
CA ILE A 242 -1.70 27.76 -15.36
C ILE A 242 -0.41 27.84 -16.17
N GLU A 243 0.57 28.64 -15.75
CA GLU A 243 1.86 28.73 -16.44
C GLU A 243 2.66 27.43 -16.37
N TRP A 244 2.58 26.69 -15.26
CA TRP A 244 3.18 25.35 -15.16
C TRP A 244 2.55 24.37 -16.14
N PHE A 245 1.22 24.35 -16.25
CA PHE A 245 0.51 23.51 -17.23
C PHE A 245 0.84 23.90 -18.67
N LYS A 246 0.86 25.20 -18.99
CA LYS A 246 1.30 25.70 -20.31
C LYS A 246 2.70 25.18 -20.68
N ALA A 247 3.65 25.27 -19.75
CA ALA A 247 5.00 24.77 -19.95
C ALA A 247 5.03 23.23 -20.15
N ALA A 248 4.33 22.49 -19.29
CA ALA A 248 4.26 21.03 -19.33
C ALA A 248 3.68 20.46 -20.64
N TYR A 249 2.76 21.21 -21.26
CA TYR A 249 2.09 20.83 -22.51
C TYR A 249 2.60 21.62 -23.73
N ASN A 250 3.68 22.39 -23.58
CA ASN A 250 4.30 23.18 -24.64
C ASN A 250 3.30 24.06 -25.43
N THR A 251 2.46 24.82 -24.72
CA THR A 251 1.50 25.76 -25.32
C THR A 251 1.57 27.12 -24.64
N SER A 252 1.37 28.19 -25.39
CA SER A 252 1.20 29.56 -24.85
C SER A 252 -0.25 29.87 -24.47
N ASN A 253 -1.21 29.10 -25.01
CA ASN A 253 -2.63 29.32 -24.83
C ASN A 253 -3.26 28.21 -23.97
N PHE A 254 -3.60 28.53 -22.72
CA PHE A 254 -4.19 27.57 -21.79
C PHE A 254 -5.53 27.01 -22.28
N SER A 255 -6.30 27.81 -23.04
CA SER A 255 -7.60 27.40 -23.57
C SER A 255 -7.51 26.30 -24.64
N THR A 256 -6.33 26.02 -25.20
CA THR A 256 -6.14 24.89 -26.14
C THR A 256 -5.90 23.57 -25.45
N LEU A 257 -5.63 23.56 -24.13
CA LEU A 257 -5.55 22.33 -23.36
C LEU A 257 -6.93 21.68 -23.27
N LYS A 258 -6.93 20.34 -23.32
CA LYS A 258 -8.14 19.55 -23.12
C LYS A 258 -8.77 19.86 -21.76
N GLU A 259 -10.09 19.81 -21.68
CA GLU A 259 -10.85 20.17 -20.49
C GLU A 259 -10.48 19.34 -19.25
N ASP A 260 -10.27 18.04 -19.47
CA ASP A 260 -9.83 17.04 -18.51
C ASP A 260 -8.42 17.34 -17.94
N VAL A 261 -7.54 17.97 -18.71
CA VAL A 261 -6.27 18.50 -18.21
C VAL A 261 -6.47 19.79 -17.42
N ARG A 262 -7.28 20.72 -17.95
CA ARG A 262 -7.46 22.05 -17.34
C ARG A 262 -8.04 21.99 -15.93
N ARG A 263 -8.96 21.05 -15.65
CA ARG A 263 -9.58 20.90 -14.32
C ARG A 263 -8.56 20.70 -13.20
N TYR A 264 -7.44 20.02 -13.47
CA TYR A 264 -6.39 19.80 -12.46
C TYR A 264 -5.54 21.04 -12.15
N SER A 265 -5.67 22.13 -12.90
CA SER A 265 -5.02 23.40 -12.57
C SER A 265 -5.77 24.22 -11.50
N GLY A 266 -6.97 23.77 -11.11
CA GLY A 266 -7.92 24.49 -10.27
C GLY A 266 -8.68 25.61 -11.03
N PHE A 267 -8.56 25.68 -12.35
CA PHE A 267 -9.31 26.60 -13.19
C PHE A 267 -10.78 26.14 -13.29
N GLY A 268 -11.72 26.99 -12.87
CA GLY A 268 -13.16 26.72 -12.92
C GLY A 268 -13.76 26.15 -11.62
N GLU A 269 -12.97 25.92 -10.58
CA GLU A 269 -13.46 25.42 -9.30
C GLU A 269 -13.84 26.56 -8.33
N LYS A 270 -15.07 26.51 -7.81
CA LYS A 270 -15.47 27.20 -6.58
C LYS A 270 -14.79 26.50 -5.41
N ALA A 271 -13.73 27.10 -4.86
CA ALA A 271 -13.21 26.98 -3.48
C ALA A 271 -12.97 25.60 -2.81
N ASN A 272 -13.23 24.45 -3.44
CA ASN A 272 -13.10 23.13 -2.79
C ASN A 272 -12.04 22.23 -3.46
N ALA A 273 -10.98 22.84 -3.99
CA ALA A 273 -9.84 22.15 -4.58
C ALA A 273 -8.90 21.62 -3.49
N ASP A 274 -9.37 20.70 -2.65
CA ASP A 274 -8.58 20.10 -1.58
C ASP A 274 -7.56 19.10 -2.14
N THR A 275 -6.40 19.64 -2.50
CA THR A 275 -5.06 19.04 -2.37
C THR A 275 -4.90 17.58 -2.86
N TYR A 276 -4.51 17.43 -4.13
CA TYR A 276 -3.96 16.17 -4.68
C TYR A 276 -2.49 15.97 -4.25
#